data_AF-A0A377JM77-F1
#
_entry.id   AF-A0A377JM77-F1
#
_cell.length_a   1.000
_cell.length_b   1.000
_cell.length_c   1.000
_cell.angle_alpha   90.00
_cell.angle_beta   90.00
_cell.angle_gamma   90.00
#
_symmetry.space_group_name_H-M   'P 1'
#
loop_
_entity.id
_entity.type
_entity.pdbx_description
1 polymer ?
#
loop_
_entity_poly.entity_id
_entity_poly.type
_entity_poly.pdbx_seq_one_letter_code
_entity_poly.pdbx_strand_id
1 'polypeptide(L)'
;MKKSIALDIFDENGASLGKKRFYTTLDSKESINKWIKQYDDKAITEISYMCNPSPDFQHNSQLYISQKKGIEHFNFFKLFKNNLIVGAVYFSVRHCIKATWINHNDQFLNPNKKWEKDTEFHSDCLAFMLFHGKNRITAKDGTNHFIPFSEKDIDAAEAFESYFMQDFLQGKIKQDSKSTDSKSLFKDELDFIPTKPLIFSDEAKEVLQAGKEIFKHYHTQAKDSKDYNPNAALYDIKAHFQGFNDKGKMNPPQKAQDEAYKQKLGELNYALKNLAKKIEVKVYEYGFLLP
;
A
#
# COMPACT_ATOMS: atom_id res chain seq x y z
N MET A 1 9.55 -33.19 16.29
CA MET A 1 10.48 -32.09 15.89
C MET A 1 10.17 -30.84 16.71
N LYS A 2 11.19 -30.12 17.20
CA LYS A 2 10.99 -28.78 17.80
C LYS A 2 10.36 -27.87 16.74
N LYS A 3 9.18 -27.30 17.05
CA LYS A 3 8.44 -26.37 16.15
C LYS A 3 9.15 -25.02 15.98
N SER A 4 10.04 -24.69 16.91
CA SER A 4 10.93 -23.53 16.83
C SER A 4 12.20 -23.73 17.66
N ILE A 5 13.22 -22.94 17.36
CA ILE A 5 14.45 -22.77 18.16
C ILE A 5 14.61 -21.27 18.46
N ALA A 6 15.09 -20.94 19.66
CA ALA A 6 15.43 -19.56 20.00
C ALA A 6 16.96 -19.45 20.08
N LEU A 7 17.52 -18.47 19.39
CA LEU A 7 18.96 -18.22 19.32
C LEU A 7 19.24 -16.79 19.76
N ASP A 8 20.36 -16.58 20.45
CA ASP A 8 20.88 -15.24 20.74
C ASP A 8 21.33 -14.59 19.43
N ILE A 9 20.99 -13.32 19.25
CA ILE A 9 21.35 -12.51 18.09
C ILE A 9 22.22 -11.33 18.53
N PHE A 10 23.17 -10.95 17.68
CA PHE A 10 24.17 -9.92 17.97
C PHE A 10 24.28 -8.95 16.81
N ASP A 11 24.58 -7.69 17.10
CA ASP A 11 24.88 -6.71 16.05
C ASP A 11 26.29 -6.92 15.45
N GLU A 12 26.66 -6.06 14.50
CA GLU A 12 27.97 -6.10 13.83
C GLU A 12 29.16 -5.88 14.77
N ASN A 13 28.94 -5.34 15.97
CA ASN A 13 29.95 -5.11 17.00
C ASN A 13 29.95 -6.21 18.07
N GLY A 14 29.13 -7.26 17.92
CA GLY A 14 28.99 -8.34 18.89
C GLY A 14 28.13 -7.98 20.11
N ALA A 15 27.43 -6.84 20.10
CA ALA A 15 26.51 -6.48 21.18
C ALA A 15 25.22 -7.30 21.07
N SER A 16 24.71 -7.81 22.19
CA SER A 16 23.49 -8.62 22.20
C SER A 16 22.27 -7.79 21.80
N LEU A 17 21.49 -8.31 20.86
CA LEU A 17 20.19 -7.79 20.42
C LEU A 17 19.02 -8.60 21.00
N GLY A 18 19.30 -9.51 21.95
CA GLY A 18 18.32 -10.41 22.55
C GLY A 18 18.23 -11.76 21.84
N LYS A 19 17.06 -12.39 21.90
CA LYS A 19 16.81 -13.72 21.34
C LYS A 19 15.81 -13.65 20.19
N LYS A 20 16.13 -14.27 19.07
CA LYS A 20 15.19 -14.48 17.95
C LYS A 20 14.70 -15.92 17.92
N ARG A 21 13.40 -16.09 17.67
CA ARG A 21 12.80 -17.38 17.43
C ARG A 21 12.80 -17.69 15.93
N PHE A 22 13.30 -18.87 15.58
CA PHE A 22 13.28 -19.42 14.24
C PHE A 22 12.31 -20.60 14.21
N TYR A 23 11.49 -20.66 13.19
CA TYR A 23 10.41 -21.64 13.08
C TYR A 23 10.76 -22.67 12.01
N THR A 24 10.64 -23.94 12.36
CA THR A 24 10.91 -25.07 11.45
C THR A 24 9.66 -25.48 10.68
N THR A 25 8.48 -25.10 11.15
CA THR A 25 7.17 -25.49 10.59
C THR A 25 6.61 -24.40 9.67
N LEU A 26 7.33 -24.07 8.60
CA LEU A 26 6.71 -23.42 7.43
C LEU A 26 5.73 -24.38 6.71
N ASP A 27 5.88 -25.69 6.91
CA ASP A 27 5.17 -26.73 6.17
C ASP A 27 3.64 -26.82 6.38
N SER A 28 3.09 -26.18 7.43
CA SER A 28 1.64 -26.27 7.72
C SER A 28 0.85 -24.99 7.46
N LYS A 29 1.52 -23.89 7.08
CA LYS A 29 0.87 -22.62 6.75
C LYS A 29 1.18 -22.23 5.33
N GLU A 30 0.13 -21.96 4.56
CA GLU A 30 0.27 -21.46 3.21
C GLU A 30 0.88 -20.06 3.20
N SER A 31 1.59 -19.72 2.12
CA SER A 31 2.20 -18.39 1.98
C SER A 31 1.15 -17.30 1.73
N ILE A 32 1.49 -16.06 2.06
CA ILE A 32 0.62 -14.90 1.77
C ILE A 32 0.33 -14.77 0.25
N ASN A 33 1.24 -15.26 -0.61
CA ASN A 33 1.03 -15.26 -2.07
C ASN A 33 -0.07 -16.23 -2.49
N LYS A 34 -0.18 -17.39 -1.83
CA LYS A 34 -1.30 -18.31 -2.06
C LYS A 34 -2.61 -17.77 -1.49
N TRP A 35 -2.56 -16.97 -0.42
CA TRP A 35 -3.72 -16.27 0.12
C TRP A 35 -4.27 -15.23 -0.86
N ILE A 36 -3.46 -14.26 -1.30
CA ILE A 36 -3.95 -13.18 -2.19
C ILE A 36 -4.46 -13.70 -3.53
N LYS A 37 -3.90 -14.81 -4.05
CA LYS A 37 -4.34 -15.44 -5.30
C LYS A 37 -5.80 -15.90 -5.28
N GLN A 38 -6.40 -16.11 -4.10
CA GLN A 38 -7.82 -16.45 -3.96
C GLN A 38 -8.75 -15.30 -4.37
N TYR A 39 -8.21 -14.08 -4.47
CA TYR A 39 -8.92 -12.85 -4.83
C TYR A 39 -8.51 -12.32 -6.22
N ASP A 40 -7.80 -13.13 -7.01
CA ASP A 40 -7.46 -12.81 -8.38
C ASP A 40 -8.64 -13.14 -9.30
N ASP A 41 -8.98 -12.21 -10.19
CA ASP A 41 -9.92 -12.44 -11.27
C ASP A 41 -9.32 -11.88 -12.56
N LYS A 42 -8.95 -12.78 -13.46
CA LYS A 42 -8.29 -12.42 -14.72
C LYS A 42 -9.25 -11.81 -15.73
N ALA A 43 -10.56 -12.04 -15.59
CA ALA A 43 -11.58 -11.54 -16.50
C ALA A 43 -11.91 -10.06 -16.24
N ILE A 44 -11.69 -9.58 -15.01
CA ILE A 44 -11.96 -8.19 -14.64
C ILE A 44 -10.85 -7.27 -15.15
N THR A 45 -11.28 -6.12 -15.69
CA THR A 45 -10.39 -5.01 -16.04
C THR A 45 -9.80 -4.39 -14.79
N GLU A 46 -8.48 -4.35 -14.74
CA GLU A 46 -7.73 -3.78 -13.63
C GLU A 46 -7.72 -2.24 -13.66
N ILE A 47 -7.59 -1.62 -12.48
CA ILE A 47 -7.25 -0.19 -12.33
C ILE A 47 -5.74 0.01 -12.16
N SER A 48 -5.01 -1.05 -11.81
CA SER A 48 -3.54 -1.07 -11.69
C SER A 48 -3.04 -2.50 -11.47
N TYR A 49 -1.71 -2.64 -11.42
CA TYR A 49 -1.02 -3.88 -11.11
C TYR A 49 -0.21 -3.72 -9.82
N MET A 50 -0.13 -4.80 -9.05
CA MET A 50 0.79 -4.94 -7.93
C MET A 50 1.80 -6.03 -8.25
N CYS A 51 3.08 -5.66 -8.32
CA CYS A 51 4.18 -6.62 -8.41
C CYS A 51 4.21 -7.47 -7.15
N ASN A 52 4.11 -8.79 -7.29
CA ASN A 52 4.00 -9.74 -6.20
C ASN A 52 5.19 -10.73 -6.24
N PRO A 53 6.35 -10.34 -5.67
CA PRO A 53 7.54 -11.19 -5.61
C PRO A 53 7.43 -12.24 -4.50
N SER A 54 8.48 -13.04 -4.29
CA SER A 54 8.55 -14.02 -3.20
C SER A 54 8.16 -13.40 -1.84
N PRO A 55 7.41 -14.12 -0.99
CA PRO A 55 6.77 -13.56 0.20
C PRO A 55 7.71 -13.49 1.41
N ASP A 56 8.85 -12.83 1.28
CA ASP A 56 9.84 -12.66 2.34
C ASP A 56 10.44 -11.25 2.33
N PHE A 57 11.19 -10.91 3.39
CA PHE A 57 11.81 -9.59 3.52
C PHE A 57 12.93 -9.34 2.50
N GLN A 58 13.67 -10.38 2.07
CA GLN A 58 14.69 -10.27 1.02
C GLN A 58 14.10 -9.68 -0.27
N HIS A 59 12.89 -10.10 -0.64
CA HIS A 59 12.23 -9.70 -1.88
C HIS A 59 11.21 -8.56 -1.72
N ASN A 60 10.92 -8.09 -0.49
CA ASN A 60 9.97 -6.98 -0.25
C ASN A 60 10.31 -5.72 -1.04
N SER A 61 11.59 -5.44 -1.32
CA SER A 61 11.99 -4.26 -2.10
C SER A 61 11.46 -4.26 -3.55
N GLN A 62 11.07 -5.42 -4.07
CA GLN A 62 10.53 -5.64 -5.42
C GLN A 62 9.00 -5.49 -5.47
N LEU A 63 8.30 -5.45 -4.33
CA LEU A 63 6.85 -5.22 -4.24
C LEU A 63 6.54 -3.73 -4.44
N TYR A 64 5.73 -3.42 -5.45
CA TYR A 64 5.27 -2.07 -5.76
C TYR A 64 3.93 -2.11 -6.51
N ILE A 65 3.27 -0.95 -6.62
CA ILE A 65 2.05 -0.76 -7.42
C ILE A 65 2.35 0.16 -8.60
N SER A 66 1.80 -0.14 -9.77
CA SER A 66 1.97 0.64 -11.01
C SER A 66 0.73 0.51 -11.91
N GLN A 67 0.45 1.48 -12.78
CA GLN A 67 -0.68 1.38 -13.72
C GLN A 67 -0.46 0.29 -14.76
N LYS A 68 0.77 0.18 -15.26
CA LYS A 68 1.15 -0.83 -16.24
C LYS A 68 1.73 -2.05 -15.55
N LYS A 69 1.47 -3.22 -16.14
CA LYS A 69 2.15 -4.46 -15.77
C LYS A 69 3.64 -4.30 -16.04
N GLY A 70 4.48 -4.70 -15.07
CA GLY A 70 5.92 -4.76 -15.27
C GLY A 70 6.31 -5.87 -16.25
N ILE A 71 7.58 -5.82 -16.69
CA ILE A 71 8.17 -6.78 -17.63
C ILE A 71 9.03 -7.83 -16.91
N GLU A 72 9.24 -7.65 -15.61
CA GLU A 72 10.01 -8.55 -14.77
C GLU A 72 9.39 -9.95 -14.71
N HIS A 73 10.22 -10.96 -14.47
CA HIS A 73 9.78 -12.34 -14.28
C HIS A 73 9.18 -12.58 -12.88
N PHE A 74 8.29 -11.68 -12.46
CA PHE A 74 7.53 -11.76 -11.21
C PHE A 74 6.05 -12.00 -11.49
N ASN A 75 5.31 -12.38 -10.45
CA ASN A 75 3.85 -12.39 -10.53
C ASN A 75 3.34 -10.95 -10.45
N PHE A 76 2.29 -10.65 -11.22
CA PHE A 76 1.60 -9.37 -11.14
C PHE A 76 0.14 -9.64 -10.79
N PHE A 77 -0.29 -9.11 -9.66
CA PHE A 77 -1.66 -9.18 -9.18
C PHE A 77 -2.44 -7.99 -9.75
N LYS A 78 -3.57 -8.26 -10.40
CA LYS A 78 -4.46 -7.21 -10.89
C LYS A 78 -5.21 -6.61 -9.70
N LEU A 79 -5.17 -5.29 -9.58
CA LEU A 79 -6.00 -4.56 -8.62
C LEU A 79 -7.25 -4.05 -9.32
N PHE A 80 -8.41 -4.26 -8.71
CA PHE A 80 -9.71 -3.77 -9.15
C PHE A 80 -10.61 -3.57 -7.92
N LYS A 81 -11.80 -3.01 -8.11
CA LYS A 81 -12.68 -2.56 -7.01
C LYS A 81 -12.94 -3.63 -5.95
N ASN A 82 -13.16 -4.90 -6.33
CA ASN A 82 -13.52 -5.96 -5.37
C ASN A 82 -12.34 -6.45 -4.52
N ASN A 83 -11.09 -6.32 -5.00
CA ASN A 83 -9.91 -6.83 -4.31
C ASN A 83 -8.98 -5.74 -3.77
N LEU A 84 -9.34 -4.46 -3.93
CA LEU A 84 -8.50 -3.33 -3.54
C LEU A 84 -8.11 -3.36 -2.05
N ILE A 85 -9.04 -3.68 -1.15
CA ILE A 85 -8.76 -3.82 0.29
C ILE A 85 -7.77 -4.97 0.55
N VAL A 86 -7.98 -6.12 -0.10
CA VAL A 86 -7.08 -7.28 0.04
C VAL A 86 -5.67 -6.92 -0.45
N GLY A 87 -5.58 -6.23 -1.59
CA GLY A 87 -4.34 -5.70 -2.13
C GLY A 87 -3.66 -4.71 -1.17
N ALA A 88 -4.43 -3.81 -0.56
CA ALA A 88 -3.93 -2.86 0.43
C ALA A 88 -3.39 -3.54 1.68
N VAL A 89 -4.09 -4.56 2.20
CA VAL A 89 -3.62 -5.38 3.32
C VAL A 89 -2.31 -6.07 2.94
N TYR A 90 -2.29 -6.80 1.81
CA TYR A 90 -1.09 -7.48 1.33
C TYR A 90 0.12 -6.53 1.21
N PHE A 91 -0.10 -5.37 0.61
CA PHE A 91 0.95 -4.38 0.41
C PHE A 91 1.47 -3.84 1.75
N SER A 92 0.57 -3.50 2.65
CA SER A 92 0.89 -2.83 3.91
C SER A 92 1.57 -3.78 4.90
N VAL A 93 1.09 -5.02 5.04
CA VAL A 93 1.72 -6.00 5.93
C VAL A 93 3.17 -6.31 5.50
N ARG A 94 3.46 -6.25 4.20
CA ARG A 94 4.81 -6.47 3.68
C ARG A 94 5.72 -5.25 3.80
N HIS A 95 5.19 -4.04 3.90
CA HIS A 95 5.99 -2.79 3.92
C HIS A 95 6.04 -2.06 5.26
N CYS A 96 5.11 -2.34 6.19
CA CYS A 96 5.07 -1.65 7.49
C CYS A 96 6.27 -1.99 8.39
N ILE A 97 6.81 -3.21 8.26
CA ILE A 97 7.99 -3.65 9.02
C ILE A 97 9.24 -3.44 8.17
N LYS A 98 10.23 -2.74 8.75
CA LYS A 98 11.50 -2.48 8.07
C LYS A 98 12.28 -3.79 7.88
N ALA A 99 12.76 -4.02 6.66
CA ALA A 99 13.70 -5.10 6.39
C ALA A 99 15.05 -4.85 7.09
N THR A 100 15.57 -5.87 7.75
CA THR A 100 16.84 -5.91 8.46
C THR A 100 17.49 -7.27 8.23
N TRP A 101 18.75 -7.45 8.62
CA TRP A 101 19.38 -8.77 8.56
C TRP A 101 18.68 -9.79 9.49
N ILE A 102 18.04 -9.31 10.56
CA ILE A 102 17.35 -10.13 11.56
C ILE A 102 16.12 -10.82 10.97
N ASN A 103 15.33 -10.12 10.15
CA ASN A 103 14.09 -10.63 9.54
C ASN A 103 14.24 -11.02 8.07
N HIS A 104 15.46 -10.99 7.52
CA HIS A 104 15.74 -11.18 6.09
C HIS A 104 15.03 -12.42 5.48
N ASN A 105 15.03 -13.53 6.22
CA ASN A 105 14.47 -14.81 5.77
C ASN A 105 13.06 -15.10 6.31
N ASP A 106 12.47 -14.17 7.08
CA ASP A 106 11.14 -14.38 7.64
C ASP A 106 10.11 -14.38 6.51
N GLN A 107 9.26 -15.40 6.50
CA GLN A 107 8.25 -15.62 5.45
C GLN A 107 6.90 -15.05 5.89
N PHE A 108 6.23 -14.34 4.99
CA PHE A 108 4.86 -13.89 5.16
C PHE A 108 3.87 -15.01 4.86
N LEU A 109 2.93 -15.21 5.77
CA LEU A 109 2.01 -16.35 5.79
C LEU A 109 0.56 -15.92 5.53
N ASN A 110 -0.26 -16.89 5.16
CA ASN A 110 -1.70 -16.75 5.08
C ASN A 110 -2.26 -16.38 6.47
N PRO A 111 -3.05 -15.30 6.60
CA PRO A 111 -3.57 -14.86 7.87
C PRO A 111 -4.68 -15.76 8.43
N ASN A 112 -4.98 -15.59 9.72
CA ASN A 112 -6.18 -16.15 10.34
C ASN A 112 -7.41 -15.29 10.04
N LYS A 113 -8.64 -15.83 10.13
CA LYS A 113 -9.87 -15.13 9.72
C LYS A 113 -10.22 -13.84 10.48
N LYS A 114 -9.48 -13.45 11.53
CA LYS A 114 -9.82 -12.25 12.31
C LYS A 114 -9.66 -10.95 11.51
N TRP A 115 -8.73 -10.91 10.54
CA TRP A 115 -8.53 -9.71 9.71
C TRP A 115 -9.78 -9.37 8.89
N GLU A 116 -10.55 -10.38 8.46
CA GLU A 116 -11.69 -10.25 7.52
C GLU A 116 -12.77 -9.27 8.01
N LYS A 117 -12.87 -9.05 9.32
CA LYS A 117 -13.87 -8.17 9.95
C LYS A 117 -13.30 -6.88 10.53
N ASP A 118 -11.99 -6.66 10.49
CA ASP A 118 -11.36 -5.45 11.04
C ASP A 118 -11.32 -4.35 9.96
N THR A 119 -12.43 -3.61 9.85
CA THR A 119 -12.59 -2.55 8.87
C THR A 119 -11.71 -1.33 9.13
N GLU A 120 -11.29 -1.08 10.38
CA GLU A 120 -10.31 -0.04 10.69
C GLU A 120 -8.94 -0.45 10.12
N PHE A 121 -8.49 -1.69 10.39
CA PHE A 121 -7.25 -2.23 9.82
C PHE A 121 -7.24 -2.20 8.28
N HIS A 122 -8.36 -2.52 7.64
CA HIS A 122 -8.50 -2.40 6.18
C HIS A 122 -8.27 -0.96 5.69
N SER A 123 -8.91 0.01 6.36
CA SER A 123 -8.83 1.43 6.01
C SER A 123 -7.42 1.97 6.25
N ASP A 124 -6.80 1.58 7.36
CA ASP A 124 -5.41 1.90 7.70
C ASP A 124 -4.43 1.37 6.65
N CYS A 125 -4.59 0.12 6.23
CA CYS A 125 -3.79 -0.46 5.16
C CYS A 125 -3.98 0.28 3.82
N LEU A 126 -5.20 0.70 3.50
CA LEU A 126 -5.46 1.48 2.28
C LEU A 126 -4.78 2.86 2.34
N ALA A 127 -4.90 3.58 3.46
CA ALA A 127 -4.21 4.86 3.65
C ALA A 127 -2.69 4.70 3.57
N PHE A 128 -2.12 3.66 4.20
CA PHE A 128 -0.70 3.36 4.13
C PHE A 128 -0.26 3.10 2.68
N MET A 129 -0.97 2.22 1.96
CA MET A 129 -0.67 1.88 0.57
C MET A 129 -0.70 3.10 -0.35
N LEU A 130 -1.69 3.99 -0.20
CA LEU A 130 -1.87 5.18 -1.04
C LEU A 130 -0.63 6.09 -1.02
N PHE A 131 -0.05 6.33 0.15
CA PHE A 131 1.05 7.28 0.32
C PHE A 131 2.43 6.65 0.50
N HIS A 132 2.53 5.33 0.53
CA HIS A 132 3.82 4.65 0.65
C HIS A 132 4.70 4.85 -0.59
N GLY A 133 6.01 4.96 -0.40
CA GLY A 133 6.97 5.22 -1.50
C GLY A 133 7.11 4.09 -2.54
N LYS A 134 6.48 2.93 -2.32
CA LYS A 134 6.36 1.84 -3.30
C LYS A 134 5.05 1.85 -4.09
N ASN A 135 4.17 2.82 -3.83
CA ASN A 135 3.17 3.21 -4.79
C ASN A 135 3.88 4.04 -5.89
N ARG A 136 4.00 3.46 -7.09
CA ARG A 136 4.67 4.06 -8.26
C ARG A 136 3.67 4.50 -9.32
N ILE A 137 2.40 4.66 -8.96
CA ILE A 137 1.39 5.25 -9.81
C ILE A 137 1.90 6.61 -10.31
N THR A 138 1.85 6.82 -11.62
CA THR A 138 2.22 8.08 -12.30
C THR A 138 1.18 8.43 -13.37
N ALA A 139 0.79 9.70 -13.47
CA ALA A 139 -0.14 10.17 -14.50
C ALA A 139 0.42 10.02 -15.93
N LYS A 140 1.72 9.72 -16.08
CA LYS A 140 2.36 9.46 -17.37
C LYS A 140 1.98 8.11 -17.98
N ASP A 141 1.53 7.16 -17.16
CA ASP A 141 1.25 5.79 -17.58
C ASP A 141 -0.25 5.49 -17.77
N GLY A 142 -1.10 6.51 -17.68
CA GLY A 142 -2.55 6.43 -17.88
C GLY A 142 -3.31 7.18 -16.79
N THR A 143 -4.64 7.03 -16.79
CA THR A 143 -5.52 7.67 -15.82
C THR A 143 -5.17 7.27 -14.39
N ASN A 144 -5.00 8.27 -13.53
CA ASN A 144 -4.70 8.07 -12.13
C ASN A 144 -5.97 7.81 -11.32
N HIS A 145 -6.23 6.56 -10.97
CA HIS A 145 -7.37 6.17 -10.14
C HIS A 145 -7.13 6.31 -8.63
N PHE A 146 -5.94 6.72 -8.18
CA PHE A 146 -5.49 6.63 -6.78
C PHE A 146 -5.49 7.96 -6.03
N ILE A 147 -6.14 9.01 -6.54
CA ILE A 147 -6.27 10.31 -5.85
C ILE A 147 -7.40 10.21 -4.81
N PRO A 148 -7.12 10.31 -3.50
CA PRO A 148 -8.13 10.11 -2.46
C PRO A 148 -8.87 11.40 -2.06
N PHE A 149 -8.61 12.51 -2.75
CA PHE A 149 -9.11 13.85 -2.40
C PHE A 149 -10.04 14.39 -3.49
N SER A 150 -10.89 15.36 -3.14
CA SER A 150 -11.59 16.16 -4.16
C SER A 150 -10.72 17.29 -4.69
N GLU A 151 -11.06 17.86 -5.84
CA GLU A 151 -10.40 19.03 -6.40
C GLU A 151 -10.41 20.19 -5.40
N LYS A 152 -11.54 20.39 -4.72
CA LYS A 152 -11.71 21.44 -3.70
C LYS A 152 -10.82 21.21 -2.47
N ASP A 153 -10.54 19.97 -2.11
CA ASP A 153 -9.71 19.67 -0.94
C ASP A 153 -8.26 20.12 -1.13
N ILE A 154 -7.76 20.03 -2.37
CA ILE A 154 -6.36 20.26 -2.71
C ILE A 154 -6.16 21.45 -3.64
N ASP A 155 -7.19 22.28 -3.83
CA ASP A 155 -7.18 23.44 -4.73
C ASP A 155 -6.71 23.11 -6.17
N ALA A 156 -7.13 21.95 -6.69
CA ALA A 156 -6.83 21.58 -8.08
C ALA A 156 -7.54 22.56 -9.05
N ALA A 157 -6.78 23.11 -10.00
CA ALA A 157 -7.27 24.11 -10.96
C ALA A 157 -8.13 23.51 -12.10
N GLU A 158 -8.06 22.20 -12.30
CA GLU A 158 -8.74 21.47 -13.37
C GLU A 158 -9.35 20.17 -12.81
N ALA A 159 -10.35 19.63 -13.49
CA ALA A 159 -11.07 18.44 -13.06
C ALA A 159 -10.22 17.16 -13.20
N PHE A 160 -10.43 16.20 -12.30
CA PHE A 160 -9.80 14.89 -12.41
C PHE A 160 -10.43 14.04 -13.52
N GLU A 161 -9.61 13.18 -14.12
CA GLU A 161 -10.05 12.15 -15.06
C GLU A 161 -10.74 10.98 -14.35
N SER A 162 -10.47 10.79 -13.05
CA SER A 162 -11.09 9.72 -12.28
C SER A 162 -11.37 10.10 -10.84
N TYR A 163 -12.59 9.78 -10.39
CA TYR A 163 -13.05 9.91 -9.02
C TYR A 163 -13.05 8.57 -8.27
N PHE A 164 -12.43 7.53 -8.83
CA PHE A 164 -12.55 6.15 -8.34
C PHE A 164 -12.17 6.02 -6.86
N MET A 165 -10.98 6.46 -6.45
CA MET A 165 -10.55 6.29 -5.05
C MET A 165 -11.41 7.14 -4.12
N GLN A 166 -11.77 8.37 -4.50
CA GLN A 166 -12.67 9.21 -3.71
C GLN A 166 -14.03 8.51 -3.47
N ASP A 167 -14.64 7.99 -4.53
CA ASP A 167 -15.90 7.26 -4.44
C ASP A 167 -15.76 5.96 -3.64
N PHE A 168 -14.63 5.27 -3.77
CA PHE A 168 -14.30 4.08 -2.98
C PHE A 168 -14.25 4.42 -1.48
N LEU A 169 -13.52 5.47 -1.10
CA LEU A 169 -13.41 5.89 0.30
C LEU A 169 -14.75 6.32 0.90
N GLN A 170 -15.67 6.84 0.08
CA GLN A 170 -17.00 7.27 0.50
C GLN A 170 -18.06 6.16 0.45
N GLY A 171 -17.71 4.95 0.00
CA GLY A 171 -18.65 3.85 -0.16
C GLY A 171 -19.67 4.05 -1.28
N LYS A 172 -19.29 4.80 -2.32
CA LYS A 172 -20.14 5.17 -3.47
C LYS A 172 -19.95 4.27 -4.70
N ILE A 173 -19.03 3.32 -4.64
CA ILE A 173 -18.76 2.40 -5.75
C ILE A 173 -19.94 1.44 -5.91
N LYS A 174 -20.48 1.38 -7.13
CA LYS A 174 -21.56 0.46 -7.47
C LYS A 174 -21.08 -0.99 -7.34
N GLN A 175 -21.78 -1.75 -6.51
CA GLN A 175 -21.68 -3.21 -6.51
C GLN A 175 -22.31 -3.72 -7.81
N ASP A 176 -21.65 -4.68 -8.45
CA ASP A 176 -22.27 -5.36 -9.58
C ASP A 176 -23.45 -6.15 -9.01
N SER A 177 -24.65 -5.90 -9.53
CA SER A 177 -25.84 -6.67 -9.17
C SER A 177 -25.53 -8.14 -9.40
N LYS A 178 -25.32 -8.89 -8.30
CA LYS A 178 -25.10 -10.33 -8.37
C LYS A 178 -26.21 -10.90 -9.25
N SER A 179 -25.84 -11.52 -10.37
CA SER A 179 -26.79 -12.26 -11.18
C SER A 179 -27.52 -13.22 -10.25
N THR A 180 -28.85 -13.14 -10.25
CA THR A 180 -29.77 -14.02 -9.54
C THR A 180 -29.78 -15.43 -10.13
N ASP A 181 -28.62 -15.95 -10.54
CA ASP A 181 -28.46 -17.35 -10.92
C ASP A 181 -28.17 -18.16 -9.66
N SER A 182 -29.21 -18.85 -9.25
CA SER A 182 -29.38 -19.75 -8.13
C SER A 182 -28.34 -20.88 -8.04
N LYS A 183 -27.08 -20.57 -7.71
CA LYS A 183 -26.07 -21.57 -7.29
C LYS A 183 -25.22 -21.16 -6.08
N SER A 184 -25.50 -20.03 -5.44
CA SER A 184 -24.70 -19.56 -4.29
C SER A 184 -25.53 -19.18 -3.07
N LEU A 185 -26.49 -20.03 -2.69
CA LEU A 185 -27.25 -19.90 -1.44
C LEU A 185 -26.42 -20.24 -0.17
N PHE A 186 -25.13 -20.59 -0.32
CA PHE A 186 -24.24 -21.00 0.78
C PHE A 186 -22.78 -20.49 0.68
N LYS A 187 -22.53 -19.37 0.00
CA LYS A 187 -21.25 -18.67 0.16
C LYS A 187 -21.50 -17.34 0.86
N ASP A 188 -21.07 -17.27 2.11
CA ASP A 188 -20.67 -16.02 2.75
C ASP A 188 -19.48 -15.45 1.97
N GLU A 189 -19.74 -14.92 0.78
CA GLU A 189 -18.73 -14.34 -0.08
C GLU A 189 -18.37 -12.97 0.50
N LEU A 190 -17.19 -12.88 1.12
CA LEU A 190 -16.66 -11.63 1.66
C LEU A 190 -16.61 -10.60 0.53
N ASP A 191 -17.42 -9.56 0.66
CA ASP A 191 -17.41 -8.41 -0.24
C ASP A 191 -16.65 -7.27 0.42
N PHE A 192 -15.56 -6.86 -0.21
CA PHE A 192 -14.70 -5.78 0.26
C PHE A 192 -14.98 -4.44 -0.42
N ILE A 193 -16.01 -4.36 -1.27
CA ILE A 193 -16.49 -3.08 -1.79
C ILE A 193 -17.25 -2.35 -0.68
N PRO A 194 -16.78 -1.17 -0.24
CA PRO A 194 -17.45 -0.43 0.81
C PRO A 194 -18.81 0.09 0.34
N THR A 195 -19.82 -0.05 1.19
CA THR A 195 -21.18 0.52 1.00
C THR A 195 -21.44 1.75 1.85
N LYS A 196 -20.45 2.13 2.69
CA LYS A 196 -20.45 3.29 3.57
C LYS A 196 -19.05 3.91 3.56
N PRO A 197 -18.91 5.19 3.95
CA PRO A 197 -17.60 5.80 4.12
C PRO A 197 -16.69 4.97 5.03
N LEU A 198 -15.42 4.85 4.65
CA LEU A 198 -14.40 4.14 5.42
C LEU A 198 -14.15 4.85 6.76
N ILE A 199 -13.84 4.06 7.78
CA ILE A 199 -13.52 4.52 9.13
C ILE A 199 -12.03 4.27 9.35
N PHE A 200 -11.28 5.35 9.51
CA PHE A 200 -9.83 5.34 9.70
C PHE A 200 -9.46 5.50 11.17
N SER A 201 -8.34 4.89 11.56
CA SER A 201 -7.66 5.25 12.80
C SER A 201 -7.17 6.70 12.79
N ASP A 202 -6.79 7.21 13.96
CA ASP A 202 -6.23 8.56 14.06
C ASP A 202 -4.87 8.65 13.34
N GLU A 203 -4.03 7.62 13.40
CA GLU A 203 -2.77 7.57 12.67
C GLU A 203 -2.99 7.57 11.14
N ALA A 204 -4.03 6.90 10.65
CA ALA A 204 -4.36 6.92 9.22
C ALA A 204 -4.95 8.26 8.79
N LYS A 205 -5.73 8.94 9.65
CA LYS A 205 -6.18 10.33 9.40
C LYS A 205 -5.00 11.29 9.31
N GLU A 206 -3.98 11.14 10.16
CA GLU A 206 -2.76 11.94 10.07
C GLU A 206 -2.04 11.73 8.73
N VAL A 207 -1.94 10.49 8.25
CA VAL A 207 -1.37 10.20 6.92
C VAL A 207 -2.19 10.84 5.80
N LEU A 208 -3.52 10.71 5.83
CA LEU A 208 -4.41 11.34 4.84
C LEU A 208 -4.28 12.86 4.85
N GLN A 209 -4.20 13.48 6.03
CA GLN A 209 -4.04 14.92 6.17
C GLN A 209 -2.67 15.39 5.66
N ALA A 210 -1.58 14.71 6.03
CA ALA A 210 -0.24 15.05 5.53
C ALA A 210 -0.14 14.84 4.01
N GLY A 211 -0.78 13.78 3.50
CA GLY A 211 -0.93 13.55 2.06
C GLY A 211 -1.67 14.70 1.37
N LYS A 212 -2.80 15.14 1.92
CA LYS A 212 -3.61 16.26 1.42
C LYS A 212 -2.78 17.53 1.31
N GLU A 213 -1.99 17.83 2.35
CA GLU A 213 -1.14 19.02 2.38
C GLU A 213 -0.06 19.02 1.27
N ILE A 214 0.55 17.88 0.97
CA ILE A 214 1.52 17.76 -0.13
C ILE A 214 0.84 17.97 -1.48
N PHE A 215 -0.32 17.34 -1.70
CA PHE A 215 -1.08 17.52 -2.93
C PHE A 215 -1.50 18.97 -3.11
N LYS A 216 -2.05 19.58 -2.07
CA LYS A 216 -2.44 20.99 -2.06
C LYS A 216 -1.28 21.92 -2.39
N HIS A 217 -0.10 21.66 -1.83
CA HIS A 217 1.12 22.42 -2.13
C HIS A 217 1.50 22.34 -3.61
N TYR A 218 1.46 21.14 -4.20
CA TYR A 218 1.70 20.95 -5.63
C TYR A 218 0.70 21.73 -6.49
N HIS A 219 -0.61 21.54 -6.26
CA HIS A 219 -1.62 22.21 -7.08
C HIS A 219 -1.56 23.74 -6.94
N THR A 220 -1.29 24.25 -5.74
CA THR A 220 -1.14 25.69 -5.52
C THR A 220 0.07 26.27 -6.25
N GLN A 221 1.22 25.59 -6.20
CA GLN A 221 2.45 26.07 -6.82
C GLN A 221 2.44 25.89 -8.34
N ALA A 222 1.96 24.75 -8.83
CA ALA A 222 2.09 24.36 -10.22
C ALA A 222 0.95 24.85 -11.10
N LYS A 223 -0.16 25.39 -10.56
CA LYS A 223 -1.37 25.77 -11.32
C LYS A 223 -1.13 26.62 -12.58
N ASP A 224 -0.14 27.52 -12.55
CA ASP A 224 0.16 28.43 -13.67
C ASP A 224 1.32 27.90 -14.55
N SER A 225 1.85 26.72 -14.23
CA SER A 225 2.90 26.06 -15.01
C SER A 225 2.32 25.40 -16.25
N LYS A 226 3.09 25.42 -17.35
CA LYS A 226 2.75 24.67 -18.58
C LYS A 226 2.74 23.16 -18.36
N ASP A 227 3.47 22.68 -17.37
CA ASP A 227 3.58 21.26 -17.02
C ASP A 227 2.62 20.87 -15.88
N TYR A 228 1.64 21.72 -15.56
CA TYR A 228 0.59 21.40 -14.59
C TYR A 228 -0.18 20.15 -15.00
N ASN A 229 -0.44 19.26 -14.04
CA ASN A 229 -1.27 18.10 -14.26
C ASN A 229 -2.24 17.91 -13.08
N PRO A 230 -3.57 18.09 -13.27
CA PRO A 230 -4.54 17.88 -12.20
C PRO A 230 -4.57 16.43 -11.70
N ASN A 231 -4.14 15.46 -12.52
CA ASN A 231 -4.15 14.04 -12.19
C ASN A 231 -2.83 13.55 -11.59
N ALA A 232 -1.91 14.44 -11.19
CA ALA A 232 -0.61 14.08 -10.64
C ALA A 232 -0.74 13.11 -9.44
N ALA A 233 -0.03 11.99 -9.52
CA ALA A 233 0.10 11.09 -8.38
C ALA A 233 1.19 11.58 -7.41
N LEU A 234 1.26 11.00 -6.21
CA LEU A 234 2.33 11.32 -5.26
C LEU A 234 3.74 11.14 -5.88
N TYR A 235 3.92 10.13 -6.74
CA TYR A 235 5.18 9.93 -7.46
C TYR A 235 5.52 11.11 -8.37
N ASP A 236 4.53 11.64 -9.10
CA ASP A 236 4.69 12.79 -10.01
C ASP A 236 4.98 14.06 -9.23
N ILE A 237 4.26 14.28 -8.12
CA ILE A 237 4.49 15.40 -7.22
C ILE A 237 5.93 15.36 -6.69
N LYS A 238 6.40 14.20 -6.23
CA LYS A 238 7.79 14.03 -5.81
C LYS A 238 8.78 14.28 -6.95
N ALA A 239 8.46 13.82 -8.16
CA ALA A 239 9.29 14.06 -9.34
C ALA A 239 9.39 15.56 -9.69
N HIS A 240 8.30 16.32 -9.57
CA HIS A 240 8.26 17.77 -9.79
C HIS A 240 9.24 18.50 -8.86
N PHE A 241 9.21 18.20 -7.56
CA PHE A 241 10.05 18.90 -6.58
C PHE A 241 11.49 18.37 -6.48
N GLN A 242 11.70 17.07 -6.67
CA GLN A 242 13.01 16.44 -6.49
C GLN A 242 13.81 16.41 -7.80
N GLY A 243 13.13 16.36 -8.95
CA GLY A 243 13.76 16.11 -10.24
C GLY A 243 14.44 14.73 -10.32
N PHE A 244 15.15 14.51 -11.42
CA PHE A 244 15.90 13.29 -11.69
C PHE A 244 17.39 13.61 -11.81
N ASN A 245 18.23 12.61 -11.56
CA ASN A 245 19.65 12.68 -11.87
C ASN A 245 19.93 12.25 -13.32
N ASP A 246 21.18 12.37 -13.76
CA ASP A 246 21.62 12.03 -15.12
C ASP A 246 21.41 10.56 -15.51
N LYS A 247 21.11 9.69 -14.52
CA LYS A 247 20.80 8.27 -14.72
C LYS A 247 19.29 7.98 -14.70
N GLY A 248 18.44 9.02 -14.72
CA GLY A 248 16.98 8.89 -14.69
C GLY A 248 16.42 8.43 -13.33
N LYS A 249 17.20 8.46 -12.26
CA LYS A 249 16.74 8.15 -10.90
C LYS A 249 16.32 9.43 -10.19
N MET A 250 15.13 9.41 -9.58
CA MET A 250 14.64 10.53 -8.77
C MET A 250 15.69 10.92 -7.71
N ASN A 251 15.99 12.21 -7.60
CA ASN A 251 16.94 12.70 -6.60
C ASN A 251 16.39 12.47 -5.19
N PRO A 252 17.23 12.37 -4.15
CA PRO A 252 16.75 12.30 -2.78
C PRO A 252 16.06 13.62 -2.36
N PRO A 253 15.09 13.59 -1.42
CA PRO A 253 14.34 14.77 -1.00
C PRO A 253 15.19 15.95 -0.54
N GLN A 254 16.36 15.69 0.03
CA GLN A 254 17.30 16.72 0.52
C GLN A 254 17.82 17.63 -0.60
N LYS A 255 17.77 17.20 -1.87
CA LYS A 255 18.16 18.02 -3.03
C LYS A 255 17.04 18.92 -3.54
N ALA A 256 15.80 18.73 -3.09
CA ALA A 256 14.70 19.62 -3.45
C ALA A 256 14.95 21.03 -2.89
N GLN A 257 14.74 22.05 -3.72
CA GLN A 257 14.93 23.45 -3.35
C GLN A 257 13.76 23.99 -2.51
N ASP A 258 12.56 23.44 -2.70
CA ASP A 258 11.37 23.86 -2.00
C ASP A 258 11.37 23.35 -0.54
N GLU A 259 11.59 24.25 0.41
CA GLU A 259 11.61 23.94 1.85
C GLU A 259 10.23 23.52 2.38
N ALA A 260 9.15 24.14 1.88
CA ALA A 260 7.79 23.80 2.30
C ALA A 260 7.43 22.38 1.86
N TYR A 261 7.79 22.00 0.64
CA TYR A 261 7.69 20.62 0.16
C TYR A 261 8.47 19.65 1.05
N LYS A 262 9.73 19.96 1.38
CA LYS A 262 10.57 19.09 2.23
C LYS A 262 9.95 18.89 3.60
N GLN A 263 9.42 19.96 4.22
CA GLN A 263 8.71 19.87 5.49
C GLN A 263 7.49 18.95 5.37
N LYS A 264 6.60 19.20 4.40
CA LYS A 264 5.37 18.41 4.21
C LYS A 264 5.66 16.93 3.92
N LEU A 265 6.69 16.64 3.11
CA LEU A 265 7.15 15.27 2.89
C LEU A 265 7.72 14.63 4.17
N GLY A 266 8.40 15.41 5.00
CA GLY A 266 8.85 15.00 6.32
C GLY A 266 7.68 14.60 7.23
N GLU A 267 6.65 15.44 7.29
CA GLU A 267 5.41 15.19 8.05
C GLU A 267 4.70 13.92 7.55
N LEU A 268 4.55 13.75 6.23
CA LEU A 268 3.96 12.53 5.66
C LEU A 268 4.77 11.28 6.04
N ASN A 269 6.10 11.33 5.92
CA ASN A 269 6.95 10.21 6.28
C ASN A 269 6.90 9.88 7.79
N TYR A 270 6.71 10.89 8.64
CA TYR A 270 6.53 10.70 10.07
C TYR A 270 5.17 10.02 10.36
N ALA A 271 4.08 10.52 9.79
CA ALA A 271 2.75 9.93 9.92
C ALA A 271 2.73 8.47 9.42
N LEU A 272 3.36 8.19 8.26
CA LEU A 272 3.48 6.83 7.72
C LEU A 272 4.22 5.88 8.66
N LYS A 273 5.25 6.35 9.39
CA LYS A 273 5.97 5.53 10.37
C LYS A 273 5.09 5.20 11.59
N ASN A 274 4.25 6.13 12.02
CA ASN A 274 3.33 5.88 13.13
C ASN A 274 2.24 4.88 12.72
N LEU A 275 1.63 5.10 11.55
CA LEU A 275 0.66 4.16 10.98
C LEU A 275 1.27 2.76 10.77
N ALA A 276 2.52 2.68 10.30
CA ALA A 276 3.22 1.42 10.13
C ALA A 276 3.34 0.62 11.44
N LYS A 277 3.67 1.28 12.57
CA LYS A 277 3.73 0.61 13.88
C LYS A 277 2.37 0.07 14.32
N LYS A 278 1.29 0.81 14.05
CA LYS A 278 -0.07 0.34 14.32
C LYS A 278 -0.43 -0.89 13.48
N ILE A 279 -0.14 -0.86 12.18
CA ILE A 279 -0.34 -1.99 11.27
C ILE A 279 0.52 -3.19 11.68
N GLU A 280 1.76 -2.99 12.11
CA GLU A 280 2.68 -4.04 12.56
C GLU A 280 2.09 -4.88 13.70
N VAL A 281 1.40 -4.28 14.67
CA VAL A 281 0.70 -5.05 15.73
C VAL A 281 -0.29 -6.05 15.12
N LYS A 282 -1.04 -5.62 14.10
CA LYS A 282 -2.01 -6.45 13.38
C LYS A 282 -1.37 -7.52 12.50
N VAL A 283 -0.16 -7.28 11.98
CA VAL A 283 0.61 -8.30 11.23
C VAL A 283 0.80 -9.56 12.08
N TYR A 284 1.21 -9.40 13.34
CA TYR A 284 1.38 -10.52 14.26
C TYR A 284 0.04 -11.06 14.79
N GLU A 285 -0.92 -10.18 15.12
CA GLU A 285 -2.26 -10.57 15.59
C GLU A 285 -2.99 -11.48 14.59
N TYR A 286 -2.90 -11.14 13.30
CA TYR A 286 -3.52 -11.89 12.21
C TYR A 286 -2.64 -13.01 11.66
N GLY A 287 -1.42 -13.13 12.16
CA GLY A 287 -0.52 -14.23 11.82
C GLY A 287 0.04 -14.17 10.41
N PHE A 288 0.12 -12.96 9.83
CA PHE A 288 0.85 -12.69 8.59
C PHE A 288 2.35 -12.90 8.79
N LEU A 289 2.87 -12.72 10.01
CA LEU A 289 4.20 -13.14 10.43
C LEU A 289 4.13 -13.90 11.75
N LEU A 290 5.15 -14.72 12.00
CA LEU A 290 5.37 -15.33 13.31
C LEU A 290 6.24 -14.38 14.16
N PRO A 291 5.98 -14.27 15.47
CA PRO A 291 6.70 -13.37 16.38
C PRO A 291 8.14 -13.81 16.69
#